data_AF-A0A932ZJT3-F1
#
_entry.id   AF-A0A932ZJT3-F1
#
_cell.length_a   1.000
_cell.length_b   1.000
_cell.length_c   1.000
_cell.angle_alpha   90.00
_cell.angle_beta   90.00
_cell.angle_gamma   90.00
#
_symmetry.space_group_name_H-M   'P 1'
#
loop_
_entity.id
_entity.type
_entity.pdbx_description
1 polymer ?
#
loop_
_entity_poly.entity_id
_entity_poly.type
_entity_poly.pdbx_seq_one_letter_code
_entity_poly.pdbx_strand_id
1 'polypeptide(L)'
;MVTSAELIPTNIEEEMKGSYLDYAMSVIIGRAIPDIRDGLKPAHRRILYAMFREGILSNKRYSKCAGVVGEVLKKYHPHGDQAVYDTLVRMAQGWNMRYPLIDGQGNFGCFTGDTKVRLVDGTSKSFEELIKDYDNGKTHFTYTMATDGSIKMAPIRSPRLTKKSTAIVSVTLDNEEKITCTPDHRFMLRDGTYCEAQHLKSGDSLMPFYSRLYSGTDPNLKDYEEVYNPAADGWIFSHRLDETTQSHHGLLRLRRSGYLVMEEDIVLPLFTRYPLLREHLNHKAVSVEPMGQADVYDLTIDNTHNFALAAGVFVHNSIDGDNAAAYRYTEARLTKLAEEMLEEIDRETVDFIPNFDGSTVEPVVLPSKIPNLLLNGSDGIAVGMATKIPPHNLTELTNALIGLIEKPDTSIPDLMKHIPGPDFPTGAFICGREGIKEAYQTGRGKIVMRGRALIEPIARGDKEAIIITEIPF
;
A
#
# COMPACT_ATOMS: atom_id res chain seq x y z
N MET A 1 -30.55 54.73 4.12
CA MET A 1 -29.56 55.27 3.18
C MET A 1 -28.32 54.41 3.31
N VAL A 2 -28.03 53.56 2.32
CA VAL A 2 -26.77 52.81 2.27
C VAL A 2 -25.71 53.82 1.87
N THR A 3 -24.78 54.13 2.78
CA THR A 3 -23.62 54.98 2.52
C THR A 3 -22.83 54.40 1.35
N SER A 4 -22.55 55.24 0.35
CA SER A 4 -21.71 54.91 -0.80
C SER A 4 -20.41 54.26 -0.34
N ALA A 5 -20.06 53.10 -0.89
CA ALA A 5 -18.78 52.43 -0.63
C ALA A 5 -17.64 53.40 -0.98
N GLU A 6 -16.76 53.66 -0.01
CA GLU A 6 -15.59 54.49 -0.18
C GLU A 6 -14.65 53.82 -1.20
N LEU A 7 -14.51 54.42 -2.38
CA LEU A 7 -13.67 53.89 -3.45
C LEU A 7 -12.22 54.23 -3.14
N ILE A 8 -11.41 53.22 -2.82
CA ILE A 8 -9.97 53.36 -2.62
C ILE A 8 -9.29 53.07 -3.97
N PRO A 9 -8.64 54.07 -4.61
CA PRO A 9 -7.90 53.82 -5.84
C PRO A 9 -6.63 53.02 -5.52
N THR A 10 -6.48 51.86 -6.17
CA THR A 10 -5.34 50.95 -5.96
C THR A 10 -4.52 50.82 -7.24
N ASN A 11 -3.19 50.95 -7.13
CA ASN A 11 -2.28 50.71 -8.25
C ASN A 11 -2.12 49.20 -8.48
N ILE A 12 -2.33 48.75 -9.73
CA ILE A 12 -2.26 47.34 -10.10
C ILE A 12 -0.89 46.72 -9.85
N GLU A 13 0.21 47.43 -10.09
CA GLU A 13 1.57 46.90 -9.92
C GLU A 13 1.90 46.71 -8.44
N GLU A 14 1.52 47.67 -7.60
CA GLU A 14 1.71 47.60 -6.16
C GLU A 14 0.86 46.49 -5.55
N GLU A 15 -0.42 46.39 -5.94
CA GLU A 15 -1.32 45.36 -5.45
C GLU A 15 -0.86 43.96 -5.86
N MET A 16 -0.51 43.77 -7.14
CA MET A 16 0.01 42.48 -7.61
C MET A 16 1.28 42.07 -6.88
N LYS A 17 2.20 43.02 -6.63
CA LYS A 17 3.44 42.75 -5.92
C LYS A 17 3.18 42.38 -4.46
N GLY A 18 2.32 43.13 -3.76
CA GLY A 18 1.95 42.86 -2.37
C GLY A 18 1.28 41.49 -2.23
N SER A 19 0.18 41.29 -2.97
CA SER A 19 -0.57 40.03 -2.97
C SER A 19 0.30 38.81 -3.34
N TYR A 20 1.19 38.95 -4.32
CA TYR A 20 2.09 37.86 -4.71
C TYR A 20 3.14 37.55 -3.63
N LEU A 21 3.73 38.58 -2.99
CA LEU A 21 4.70 38.39 -1.92
C LEU A 21 4.06 37.73 -0.69
N ASP A 22 2.87 38.15 -0.30
CA ASP A 22 2.14 37.56 0.82
C ASP A 22 1.82 36.09 0.57
N TYR A 23 1.33 35.78 -0.64
CA TYR A 23 1.12 34.40 -1.06
C TYR A 23 2.42 33.59 -1.05
N ALA A 24 3.50 34.12 -1.64
CA ALA A 24 4.78 33.42 -1.72
C ALA A 24 5.36 33.10 -0.35
N MET A 25 5.38 34.08 0.57
CA MET A 25 5.86 33.87 1.94
C MET A 25 5.00 32.84 2.68
N SER A 26 3.68 32.92 2.55
CA SER A 26 2.77 31.96 3.21
C SER A 26 3.01 30.52 2.73
N VAL A 27 3.29 30.32 1.44
CA VAL A 27 3.56 28.98 0.88
C VAL A 27 4.93 28.45 1.29
N ILE A 28 5.95 29.30 1.31
CA ILE A 28 7.31 28.92 1.69
C ILE A 28 7.36 28.48 3.16
N ILE A 29 6.86 29.32 4.07
CA ILE A 29 6.96 29.12 5.52
C ILE A 29 5.86 28.17 6.02
N GLY A 30 4.62 28.36 5.56
CA GLY A 30 3.44 27.69 6.09
C GLY A 30 3.10 26.35 5.44
N ARG A 31 3.80 25.92 4.39
CA ARG A 31 3.39 24.72 3.62
C ARG A 31 4.54 23.83 3.14
N ALA A 32 5.47 24.39 2.38
CA ALA A 32 6.29 23.59 1.47
C ALA A 32 7.61 23.08 2.08
N ILE A 33 8.27 23.89 2.90
CA ILE A 33 9.61 23.63 3.43
C ILE A 33 9.50 23.15 4.90
N PRO A 34 10.20 22.07 5.30
CA PRO A 34 10.22 21.64 6.70
C PRO A 34 11.07 22.57 7.57
N ASP A 35 10.83 22.58 8.88
CA ASP A 35 11.74 23.21 9.84
C ASP A 35 12.99 22.32 10.03
N ILE A 36 14.18 22.93 10.12
CA ILE A 36 15.43 22.17 10.25
C ILE A 36 15.54 21.43 11.59
N ARG A 37 14.87 21.92 12.63
CA ARG A 37 14.99 21.41 14.01
C ARG A 37 14.27 20.09 14.22
N ASP A 38 13.08 19.93 13.64
CA ASP A 38 12.27 18.70 13.76
C ASP A 38 12.08 17.96 12.42
N GLY A 39 12.47 18.56 11.30
CA GLY A 39 12.30 17.98 9.97
C GLY A 39 10.85 17.86 9.51
N LEU A 40 9.92 18.59 10.13
CA LEU A 40 8.50 18.49 9.83
C LEU A 40 7.96 19.72 9.12
N LYS A 41 7.04 19.47 8.19
CA LYS A 41 6.16 20.50 7.63
C LYS A 41 5.01 20.78 8.60
N PRO A 42 4.34 21.94 8.52
CA PRO A 42 3.24 22.27 9.41
C PRO A 42 2.13 21.22 9.45
N ALA A 43 1.78 20.60 8.31
CA ALA A 43 0.78 19.53 8.27
C ALA A 43 1.20 18.28 9.08
N HIS A 44 2.46 17.83 8.95
CA HIS A 44 2.97 16.69 9.73
C HIS A 44 2.91 17.00 11.23
N ARG A 45 3.40 18.18 11.63
CA ARG A 45 3.45 18.62 13.04
C ARG A 45 2.06 18.66 13.67
N ARG A 46 1.10 19.26 12.97
CA ARG A 46 -0.30 19.36 13.43
C ARG A 46 -0.94 17.99 13.61
N ILE A 47 -0.71 17.04 12.70
CA ILE A 47 -1.24 15.68 12.81
C ILE A 47 -0.65 14.97 14.03
N LEU A 48 0.68 14.96 14.18
CA LEU A 48 1.34 14.31 15.32
C LEU A 48 0.91 14.92 16.66
N TYR A 49 0.86 16.25 16.74
CA TYR A 49 0.42 16.96 17.93
C TYR A 49 -1.05 16.68 18.26
N ALA A 50 -1.96 16.73 17.28
CA ALA A 50 -3.36 16.41 17.51
C ALA A 50 -3.54 14.96 18.01
N MET A 51 -2.88 13.99 17.37
CA MET A 51 -2.96 12.59 17.80
C MET A 51 -2.41 12.39 19.22
N PHE A 52 -1.34 13.09 19.58
CA PHE A 52 -0.79 13.08 20.93
C PHE A 52 -1.76 13.66 21.96
N ARG A 53 -2.35 14.84 21.68
CA ARG A 53 -3.32 15.49 22.57
C ARG A 53 -4.60 14.67 22.78
N GLU A 54 -5.03 13.94 21.76
CA GLU A 54 -6.16 12.99 21.84
C GLU A 54 -5.78 11.65 22.49
N GLY A 55 -4.52 11.47 22.90
CA GLY A 55 -4.05 10.26 23.58
C GLY A 55 -3.94 9.03 22.68
N ILE A 56 -3.80 9.22 21.37
CA ILE A 56 -3.70 8.15 20.37
C ILE A 56 -2.25 7.65 20.27
N LEU A 57 -1.75 7.14 21.39
CA LEU A 57 -0.37 6.68 21.57
C LEU A 57 -0.17 5.25 21.01
N SER A 58 1.08 4.86 20.78
CA SER A 58 1.52 3.57 20.25
C SER A 58 1.09 2.37 21.09
N ASN A 59 0.92 2.55 22.40
CA ASN A 59 0.45 1.50 23.31
C ASN A 59 -1.09 1.43 23.44
N LYS A 60 -1.83 2.32 22.77
CA LYS A 60 -3.29 2.36 22.77
C LYS A 60 -3.85 1.62 21.57
N ARG A 61 -5.18 1.43 21.60
CA ARG A 61 -5.94 0.91 20.46
C ARG A 61 -5.89 1.90 19.31
N TYR A 62 -5.96 1.41 18.08
CA TYR A 62 -6.10 2.25 16.90
C TYR A 62 -7.37 3.11 17.00
N SER A 63 -7.30 4.32 16.46
CA SER A 63 -8.43 5.25 16.37
C SER A 63 -8.80 5.49 14.91
N LYS A 64 -10.08 5.70 14.60
CA LYS A 64 -10.54 5.98 13.23
C LYS A 64 -9.86 7.24 12.69
N CYS A 65 -9.30 7.14 11.48
CA CYS A 65 -8.66 8.28 10.81
C CYS A 65 -9.62 9.47 10.62
N ALA A 66 -10.91 9.22 10.43
CA ALA A 66 -11.95 10.25 10.41
C ALA A 66 -11.94 11.15 11.65
N GLY A 67 -11.75 10.56 12.84
CA GLY A 67 -11.67 11.31 14.10
C GLY A 67 -10.39 12.16 14.16
N VAL A 68 -9.25 11.59 13.77
CA VAL A 68 -7.97 12.31 13.71
C VAL A 68 -8.03 13.49 12.76
N VAL A 69 -8.52 13.27 11.53
CA VAL A 69 -8.69 14.31 10.51
C VAL A 69 -9.62 15.40 11.01
N GLY A 70 -10.78 15.03 11.58
CA GLY A 70 -11.73 15.99 12.14
C GLY A 70 -11.11 16.86 13.22
N GLU A 71 -10.30 16.28 14.10
CA GLU A 71 -9.64 17.03 15.18
C GLU A 71 -8.57 17.99 14.66
N VAL A 72 -7.75 17.55 13.70
CA VAL A 72 -6.74 18.39 13.05
C VAL A 72 -7.39 19.58 12.36
N LEU A 73 -8.48 19.36 11.62
CA LEU A 73 -9.20 20.43 10.92
C LEU A 73 -9.83 21.43 11.88
N LYS A 74 -10.47 20.91 12.94
CA LYS A 74 -11.18 21.71 13.93
C LYS A 74 -10.24 22.63 14.70
N LYS A 75 -9.07 22.14 15.12
CA LYS A 75 -8.18 22.88 16.03
C LYS A 75 -6.99 23.55 15.35
N TYR A 76 -6.43 22.97 14.27
CA TYR A 76 -5.08 23.34 13.83
C TYR A 76 -4.96 23.65 12.34
N HIS A 77 -5.76 23.04 11.47
CA HIS A 77 -5.53 23.06 10.03
C HIS A 77 -6.77 23.52 9.24
N PRO A 78 -6.90 24.81 8.88
CA PRO A 78 -8.10 25.37 8.25
C PRO A 78 -8.19 25.11 6.73
N HIS A 79 -7.74 23.93 6.27
CA HIS A 79 -7.70 23.55 4.86
C HIS A 79 -8.46 22.23 4.62
N GLY A 80 -8.44 21.71 3.39
CA GLY A 80 -9.20 20.51 3.02
C GLY A 80 -8.81 19.26 3.82
N ASP A 81 -9.80 18.45 4.16
CA ASP A 81 -9.67 17.17 4.85
C ASP A 81 -8.78 16.18 4.09
N GLN A 82 -8.89 16.15 2.77
CA GLN A 82 -8.11 15.27 1.91
C GLN A 82 -6.60 15.50 2.07
N ALA A 83 -6.15 16.75 2.16
CA ALA A 83 -4.73 17.07 2.31
C ALA A 83 -4.17 16.55 3.65
N VAL A 84 -4.96 16.64 4.72
CA VAL A 84 -4.60 16.09 6.04
C VAL A 84 -4.55 14.57 5.98
N TYR A 85 -5.54 13.95 5.35
CA TYR A 85 -5.62 12.50 5.26
C TYR A 85 -4.49 11.90 4.40
N ASP A 86 -4.23 12.45 3.22
CA ASP A 86 -3.13 12.02 2.34
C ASP A 86 -1.78 12.16 3.05
N THR A 87 -1.61 13.21 3.85
CA THR A 87 -0.43 13.43 4.68
C THR A 87 -0.30 12.34 5.75
N LEU A 88 -1.38 12.03 6.45
CA LEU A 88 -1.42 10.97 7.47
C LEU A 88 -1.07 9.60 6.86
N VAL A 89 -1.65 9.27 5.71
CA VAL A 89 -1.39 8.04 4.96
C VAL A 89 0.09 7.95 4.56
N ARG A 90 0.68 9.02 4.01
CA ARG A 90 2.09 9.06 3.63
C ARG A 90 3.04 8.84 4.81
N MET A 91 2.68 9.29 6.01
CA MET A 91 3.46 9.07 7.24
C MET A 91 3.33 7.65 7.80
N ALA A 92 2.37 6.86 7.31
CA ALA A 92 2.16 5.46 7.69
C ALA A 92 2.80 4.45 6.71
N GLN A 93 3.17 4.88 5.50
CA GLN A 93 3.68 4.03 4.43
C GLN A 93 5.19 3.80 4.56
N GLY A 94 5.61 2.56 4.86
CA GLY A 94 7.01 2.19 5.06
C GLY A 94 7.90 2.31 3.80
N TRP A 95 7.32 2.26 2.59
CA TRP A 95 8.05 2.51 1.35
C TRP A 95 8.22 3.99 1.01
N ASN A 96 7.41 4.88 1.62
CA ASN A 96 7.48 6.33 1.42
C ASN A 96 8.35 6.99 2.51
N MET A 97 8.26 6.50 3.75
CA MET A 97 8.99 7.02 4.90
C MET A 97 9.85 5.91 5.50
N ARG A 98 11.17 6.14 5.60
CA ARG A 98 12.15 5.15 6.08
C ARG A 98 11.85 4.65 7.50
N TYR A 99 11.34 5.54 8.34
CA TYR A 99 10.85 5.27 9.69
C TYR A 99 9.48 5.93 9.89
N PRO A 100 8.37 5.18 9.68
CA PRO A 100 7.02 5.72 9.81
C PRO A 100 6.76 6.37 11.16
N LEU A 101 6.08 7.51 11.13
CA LEU A 101 5.65 8.24 12.33
C LEU A 101 4.22 7.85 12.73
N ILE A 102 3.46 7.27 11.81
CA ILE A 102 2.12 6.75 12.04
C ILE A 102 2.12 5.23 11.87
N ASP A 103 1.49 4.53 12.81
CA ASP A 103 1.14 3.12 12.72
C ASP A 103 -0.32 3.05 12.23
N GLY A 104 -0.50 2.69 10.96
CA GLY A 104 -1.81 2.58 10.32
C GLY A 104 -2.31 1.14 10.29
N GLN A 105 -3.61 0.95 10.54
CA GLN A 105 -4.32 -0.32 10.31
C GLN A 105 -5.46 -0.12 9.30
N GLY A 106 -5.51 -1.03 8.33
CA GLY A 106 -6.55 -1.12 7.31
C GLY A 106 -5.96 -1.08 5.90
N ASN A 107 -6.48 -1.90 4.99
CA ASN A 107 -6.21 -1.80 3.57
C ASN A 107 -7.34 -2.46 2.73
N PHE A 108 -7.38 -2.18 1.43
CA PHE A 108 -8.48 -2.28 0.44
C PHE A 108 -9.39 -3.50 0.42
N GLY A 109 -10.54 -3.38 1.07
CA GLY A 109 -11.68 -4.25 0.81
C GLY A 109 -11.50 -5.68 1.34
N CYS A 110 -12.35 -6.11 2.26
CA CYS A 110 -12.20 -7.44 2.86
C CYS A 110 -13.44 -8.30 2.61
N PHE A 111 -13.27 -9.63 2.65
CA PHE A 111 -14.34 -10.61 2.47
C PHE A 111 -14.77 -11.23 3.80
N THR A 112 -15.96 -11.80 3.88
CA THR A 112 -16.33 -12.63 5.03
C THR A 112 -15.57 -13.96 5.03
N GLY A 113 -15.43 -14.56 6.22
CA GLY A 113 -14.59 -15.75 6.43
C GLY A 113 -14.99 -16.98 5.62
N ASP A 114 -16.26 -17.07 5.23
CA ASP A 114 -16.87 -18.12 4.41
C ASP A 114 -16.63 -17.93 2.90
N THR A 115 -16.16 -16.76 2.47
CA THR A 115 -15.86 -16.50 1.06
C THR A 115 -14.73 -17.42 0.58
N LYS A 116 -14.96 -18.12 -0.54
CA LYS A 116 -14.04 -19.14 -1.06
C LYS A 116 -13.15 -18.62 -2.18
N VAL A 117 -11.87 -18.87 -2.06
CA VAL A 117 -10.83 -18.60 -3.07
C VAL A 117 -10.69 -19.83 -3.97
N ARG A 118 -10.54 -19.61 -5.27
CA ARG A 118 -10.33 -20.68 -6.24
C ARG A 118 -8.86 -21.11 -6.23
N LEU A 119 -8.59 -22.37 -5.92
CA LEU A 119 -7.23 -22.91 -5.86
C LEU A 119 -6.86 -23.65 -7.13
N VAL A 120 -5.55 -23.72 -7.41
CA VAL A 120 -5.04 -24.35 -8.63
C VAL A 120 -5.07 -25.89 -8.60
N ASP A 121 -5.26 -26.47 -7.42
CA ASP A 121 -5.47 -27.91 -7.23
C ASP A 121 -6.91 -28.35 -7.58
N GLY A 122 -7.72 -27.44 -8.13
CA GLY A 122 -9.12 -27.66 -8.49
C GLY A 122 -10.09 -27.52 -7.31
N THR A 123 -9.59 -27.34 -6.09
CA THR A 123 -10.41 -27.13 -4.89
C THR A 123 -10.72 -25.66 -4.67
N SER A 124 -11.50 -25.35 -3.64
CA SER A 124 -11.77 -23.99 -3.21
C SER A 124 -11.88 -23.97 -1.70
N LYS A 125 -11.16 -23.05 -1.06
CA LYS A 125 -11.07 -22.94 0.39
C LYS A 125 -11.56 -21.59 0.85
N SER A 126 -12.24 -21.56 1.99
CA SER A 126 -12.65 -20.32 2.61
C SER A 126 -11.44 -19.57 3.20
N PHE A 127 -11.58 -18.28 3.48
CA PHE A 127 -10.52 -17.52 4.17
C PHE A 127 -10.17 -18.14 5.53
N GLU A 128 -11.15 -18.63 6.28
CA GLU A 128 -10.90 -19.32 7.56
C GLU A 128 -10.08 -20.61 7.40
N GLU A 129 -10.33 -21.38 6.34
CA GLU A 129 -9.57 -22.58 6.02
C GLU A 129 -8.16 -22.25 5.54
N LEU A 130 -8.01 -21.19 4.73
CA LEU A 130 -6.71 -20.72 4.26
C LEU A 130 -5.82 -20.24 5.40
N ILE A 131 -6.38 -19.54 6.39
CA ILE A 131 -5.66 -19.10 7.59
C ILE A 131 -5.18 -20.30 8.40
N LYS A 132 -6.08 -21.26 8.68
CA LYS A 132 -5.71 -22.49 9.40
C LYS A 132 -4.61 -23.27 8.68
N ASP A 133 -4.70 -23.39 7.36
CA ASP A 133 -3.68 -24.07 6.57
C ASP A 133 -2.35 -23.31 6.59
N TYR A 134 -2.38 -21.98 6.47
CA TYR A 134 -1.20 -21.12 6.52
C TYR A 134 -0.50 -21.18 7.89
N ASP A 135 -1.25 -21.14 8.98
CA ASP A 135 -0.73 -21.26 10.35
C ASP A 135 -0.09 -22.64 10.60
N ASN A 136 -0.55 -23.67 9.90
CA ASN A 136 0.05 -25.02 9.90
C ASN A 136 1.21 -25.17 8.90
N GLY A 137 1.67 -24.08 8.28
CA GLY A 137 2.80 -24.07 7.35
C GLY A 137 2.47 -24.56 5.94
N LYS A 138 1.19 -24.68 5.58
CA LYS A 138 0.76 -25.10 4.24
C LYS A 138 0.57 -23.89 3.32
N THR A 139 1.24 -23.92 2.18
CA THR A 139 1.14 -22.89 1.13
C THR A 139 0.15 -23.32 0.05
N HIS A 140 -0.74 -22.40 -0.33
CA HIS A 140 -1.72 -22.59 -1.41
C HIS A 140 -1.44 -21.65 -2.57
N PHE A 141 -1.93 -22.01 -3.75
CA PHE A 141 -1.81 -21.19 -4.95
C PHE A 141 -3.21 -20.86 -5.49
N THR A 142 -3.37 -19.68 -6.07
CA THR A 142 -4.60 -19.22 -6.72
C THR A 142 -4.30 -18.74 -8.14
N TYR A 143 -5.34 -18.56 -8.94
CA TYR A 143 -5.27 -17.91 -10.23
C TYR A 143 -5.30 -16.39 -10.09
N THR A 144 -4.55 -15.70 -10.95
CA THR A 144 -4.46 -14.25 -11.03
C THR A 144 -4.48 -13.79 -12.49
N MET A 145 -4.86 -12.54 -12.72
CA MET A 145 -4.87 -11.89 -14.04
C MET A 145 -3.66 -10.96 -14.15
N ALA A 146 -2.80 -11.17 -15.14
CA ALA A 146 -1.69 -10.29 -15.44
C ALA A 146 -2.13 -9.08 -16.28
N THR A 147 -1.29 -8.04 -16.34
CA THR A 147 -1.57 -6.79 -17.07
C THR A 147 -1.67 -6.98 -18.59
N ASP A 148 -1.11 -8.06 -19.12
CA ASP A 148 -1.23 -8.47 -20.53
C ASP A 148 -2.53 -9.25 -20.81
N GLY A 149 -3.41 -9.42 -19.82
CA GLY A 149 -4.66 -10.17 -19.92
C GLY A 149 -4.48 -11.69 -19.83
N SER A 150 -3.28 -12.18 -19.52
CA SER A 150 -3.03 -13.61 -19.32
C SER A 150 -3.36 -14.06 -17.89
N ILE A 151 -3.90 -15.26 -17.75
CA ILE A 151 -4.08 -15.87 -16.43
C ILE A 151 -2.77 -16.53 -15.99
N LYS A 152 -2.37 -16.28 -14.74
CA LYS A 152 -1.17 -16.84 -14.10
C LYS A 152 -1.54 -17.50 -12.76
N MET A 153 -0.59 -18.24 -12.21
CA MET A 153 -0.67 -18.80 -10.86
C MET A 153 0.20 -17.98 -9.91
N ALA A 154 -0.30 -17.71 -8.70
CA ALA A 154 0.47 -17.04 -7.67
C ALA A 154 0.26 -17.69 -6.29
N PRO A 155 1.29 -17.74 -5.44
CA PRO A 155 1.15 -18.21 -4.07
C PRO A 155 0.30 -17.25 -3.24
N ILE A 156 -0.61 -17.79 -2.44
CA ILE A 156 -1.37 -17.04 -1.44
C ILE A 156 -0.44 -16.72 -0.26
N ARG A 157 -0.23 -15.43 0.02
CA ARG A 157 0.55 -14.97 1.16
C ARG A 157 -0.33 -14.37 2.25
N SER A 158 0.07 -14.58 3.49
CA SER A 158 -0.48 -13.91 4.67
C SER A 158 -2.01 -13.77 4.71
N PRO A 159 -2.79 -14.86 4.47
CA PRO A 159 -4.22 -14.83 4.71
C PRO A 159 -4.45 -14.50 6.20
N ARG A 160 -5.36 -13.58 6.49
CA ARG A 160 -5.56 -13.06 7.85
C ARG A 160 -6.94 -12.45 8.06
N LEU A 161 -7.36 -12.41 9.32
CA LEU A 161 -8.46 -11.55 9.75
C LEU A 161 -7.97 -10.09 9.73
N THR A 162 -8.65 -9.23 8.98
CA THR A 162 -8.22 -7.84 8.79
C THR A 162 -8.99 -6.89 9.70
N LYS A 163 -10.33 -7.02 9.78
CA LYS A 163 -11.19 -6.17 10.61
C LYS A 163 -12.28 -7.00 11.27
N LYS A 164 -12.71 -6.61 12.47
CA LYS A 164 -13.84 -7.22 13.19
C LYS A 164 -15.07 -6.35 13.09
N SER A 165 -16.27 -6.95 13.11
CA SER A 165 -17.55 -6.25 13.16
C SER A 165 -17.65 -5.08 12.16
N THR A 166 -17.32 -5.34 10.90
CA THR A 166 -17.31 -4.33 9.83
C THR A 166 -18.58 -4.41 9.00
N ALA A 167 -19.11 -3.28 8.56
CA ALA A 167 -20.26 -3.24 7.65
C ALA A 167 -19.92 -3.97 6.35
N ILE A 168 -20.85 -4.78 5.86
CA ILE A 168 -20.67 -5.63 4.69
C ILE A 168 -21.80 -5.41 3.68
N VAL A 169 -21.57 -5.81 2.44
CA VAL A 169 -22.54 -5.86 1.36
C VAL A 169 -22.48 -7.25 0.73
N SER A 170 -23.61 -7.72 0.21
CA SER A 170 -23.69 -8.94 -0.59
C SER A 170 -23.87 -8.55 -2.05
N VAL A 171 -22.88 -8.88 -2.87
CA VAL A 171 -22.95 -8.75 -4.32
C VAL A 171 -23.48 -10.07 -4.87
N THR A 172 -24.67 -10.04 -5.49
CA THR A 172 -25.25 -11.21 -6.16
C THR A 172 -24.88 -11.17 -7.63
N LEU A 173 -24.34 -12.27 -8.15
CA LEU A 173 -23.97 -12.44 -9.55
C LEU A 173 -25.10 -13.08 -10.37
N ASP A 174 -24.97 -13.05 -11.71
CA ASP A 174 -25.92 -13.62 -12.67
C ASP A 174 -26.01 -15.15 -12.64
N ASN A 175 -25.04 -15.81 -12.00
CA ASN A 175 -25.05 -17.24 -11.71
C ASN A 175 -25.66 -17.61 -10.35
N GLU A 176 -26.30 -16.65 -9.66
CA GLU A 176 -26.87 -16.77 -8.30
C GLU A 176 -25.84 -16.87 -7.17
N GLU A 177 -24.53 -16.88 -7.46
CA GLU A 177 -23.49 -16.81 -6.44
C GLU A 177 -23.52 -15.47 -5.72
N LYS A 178 -23.21 -15.50 -4.43
CA LYS A 178 -23.17 -14.32 -3.58
C LYS A 178 -21.77 -14.13 -3.01
N ILE A 179 -21.26 -12.91 -3.14
CA ILE A 179 -19.96 -12.52 -2.62
C ILE A 179 -20.21 -11.48 -1.54
N THR A 180 -19.81 -11.80 -0.31
CA THR A 180 -20.00 -10.90 0.83
C THR A 180 -18.68 -10.22 1.18
N CYS A 181 -18.65 -8.90 1.06
CA CYS A 181 -17.43 -8.10 1.23
C CYS A 181 -17.74 -6.73 1.83
N THR A 182 -16.71 -5.96 2.15
CA THR A 182 -16.90 -4.57 2.58
C THR A 182 -17.37 -3.69 1.42
N PRO A 183 -18.14 -2.61 1.68
CA PRO A 183 -18.66 -1.72 0.63
C PRO A 183 -17.59 -1.15 -0.31
N ASP A 184 -16.37 -0.94 0.19
CA ASP A 184 -15.22 -0.39 -0.51
C ASP A 184 -14.36 -1.45 -1.23
N HIS A 185 -14.72 -2.74 -1.17
CA HIS A 185 -13.98 -3.79 -1.86
C HIS A 185 -14.11 -3.66 -3.37
N ARG A 186 -13.00 -3.79 -4.10
CA ARG A 186 -12.93 -3.54 -5.54
C ARG A 186 -13.05 -4.82 -6.36
N PHE A 187 -14.03 -4.85 -7.24
CA PHE A 187 -14.20 -5.87 -8.26
C PHE A 187 -13.54 -5.43 -9.56
N MET A 188 -12.82 -6.34 -10.22
CA MET A 188 -12.26 -6.10 -11.54
C MET A 188 -13.39 -6.16 -12.58
N LEU A 189 -13.54 -5.13 -13.40
CA LEU A 189 -14.44 -5.10 -14.55
C LEU A 189 -13.78 -5.76 -15.76
N ARG A 190 -14.58 -6.16 -16.73
CA ARG A 190 -14.12 -6.85 -17.95
C ARG A 190 -13.17 -6.01 -18.81
N ASP A 191 -13.22 -4.69 -18.69
CA ASP A 191 -12.30 -3.77 -19.36
C ASP A 191 -10.95 -3.63 -18.63
N GLY A 192 -10.75 -4.33 -17.51
CA GLY A 192 -9.56 -4.30 -16.67
C GLY A 192 -9.55 -3.19 -15.61
N THR A 193 -10.56 -2.33 -15.58
CA THR A 193 -10.72 -1.32 -14.52
C THR A 193 -11.31 -1.93 -13.24
N TYR A 194 -11.39 -1.16 -12.16
CA TYR A 194 -11.94 -1.62 -10.88
C TYR A 194 -13.13 -0.75 -10.44
N CYS A 195 -14.14 -1.41 -9.85
CA CYS A 195 -15.31 -0.76 -9.26
C CYS A 195 -15.52 -1.23 -7.81
N GLU A 196 -15.81 -0.31 -6.89
CA GLU A 196 -16.14 -0.66 -5.51
C GLU A 196 -17.49 -1.39 -5.44
N ALA A 197 -17.62 -2.33 -4.51
CA ALA A 197 -18.79 -3.18 -4.33
C ALA A 197 -20.08 -2.35 -4.20
N GLN A 198 -20.06 -1.28 -3.41
CA GLN A 198 -21.20 -0.38 -3.21
C GLN A 198 -21.63 0.40 -4.46
N HIS A 199 -20.74 0.51 -5.46
CA HIS A 199 -20.99 1.25 -6.70
C HIS A 199 -21.32 0.34 -7.88
N LEU A 200 -21.24 -0.99 -7.71
CA LEU A 200 -21.66 -1.94 -8.72
C LEU A 200 -23.16 -1.80 -9.00
N LYS A 201 -23.50 -1.68 -10.28
CA LYS A 201 -24.86 -1.58 -10.78
C LYS A 201 -25.28 -2.89 -11.42
N SER A 202 -26.58 -3.12 -11.43
CA SER A 202 -27.17 -4.25 -12.15
C SER A 202 -26.75 -4.20 -13.62
N GLY A 203 -26.12 -5.27 -14.12
CA GLY A 203 -25.62 -5.40 -15.49
C GLY A 203 -24.13 -5.08 -15.69
N ASP A 204 -23.45 -4.52 -14.68
CA ASP A 204 -22.00 -4.26 -14.72
C ASP A 204 -21.23 -5.57 -14.94
N SER A 205 -20.29 -5.53 -15.89
CA SER A 205 -19.59 -6.72 -16.37
C SER A 205 -18.25 -6.88 -15.67
N LEU A 206 -18.19 -7.81 -14.74
CA LEU A 206 -17.01 -8.22 -13.99
C LEU A 206 -16.07 -9.09 -14.83
N MET A 207 -14.79 -9.12 -14.44
CA MET A 207 -13.78 -9.97 -15.06
C MET A 207 -14.02 -11.43 -14.65
N PRO A 208 -14.36 -12.32 -15.60
CA PRO A 208 -14.70 -13.70 -15.28
C PRO A 208 -13.45 -14.56 -15.09
N PHE A 209 -13.56 -15.53 -14.20
CA PHE A 209 -12.70 -16.70 -14.15
C PHE A 209 -13.47 -17.90 -14.70
N TYR A 210 -13.10 -18.38 -15.89
CA TYR A 210 -13.70 -19.58 -16.48
C TYR A 210 -12.77 -20.77 -16.33
N SER A 211 -13.31 -21.85 -15.78
CA SER A 211 -12.71 -23.17 -15.85
C SER A 211 -13.71 -24.23 -16.28
N ARG A 212 -13.22 -25.29 -16.91
CA ARG A 212 -14.02 -26.44 -17.35
C ARG A 212 -13.19 -27.71 -17.29
N LEU A 213 -13.84 -28.86 -17.30
CA LEU A 213 -13.15 -30.11 -17.59
C LEU A 213 -12.98 -30.26 -19.11
N TYR A 214 -11.87 -30.88 -19.51
CA TYR A 214 -11.56 -31.16 -20.90
C TYR A 214 -12.72 -31.92 -21.57
N SER A 215 -13.21 -31.37 -22.67
CA SER A 215 -14.37 -31.86 -23.41
C SER A 215 -14.01 -32.56 -24.73
N GLY A 216 -12.71 -32.80 -24.97
CA GLY A 216 -12.24 -33.45 -26.19
C GLY A 216 -12.30 -34.99 -26.14
N THR A 217 -11.75 -35.61 -27.18
CA THR A 217 -11.90 -37.05 -27.42
C THR A 217 -10.83 -37.92 -26.74
N ASP A 218 -9.77 -37.34 -26.17
CA ASP A 218 -8.71 -38.09 -25.47
C ASP A 218 -9.21 -38.57 -24.09
N PRO A 219 -9.37 -39.91 -23.89
CA PRO A 219 -9.88 -40.46 -22.63
C PRO A 219 -8.97 -40.17 -21.43
N ASN A 220 -7.66 -39.99 -21.65
CA ASN A 220 -6.69 -39.74 -20.59
C ASN A 220 -6.74 -38.30 -20.08
N LEU A 221 -7.36 -37.39 -20.84
CA LEU A 221 -7.45 -35.98 -20.50
C LEU A 221 -8.82 -35.58 -19.97
N LYS A 222 -9.81 -36.48 -19.99
CA LYS A 222 -11.22 -36.19 -19.66
C LYS A 222 -11.44 -35.56 -18.27
N ASP A 223 -10.55 -35.85 -17.32
CA ASP A 223 -10.63 -35.33 -15.94
C ASP A 223 -9.70 -34.12 -15.69
N TYR A 224 -9.03 -33.61 -16.73
CA TYR A 224 -8.16 -32.44 -16.60
C TYR A 224 -8.95 -31.13 -16.68
N GLU A 225 -8.64 -30.20 -15.78
CA GLU A 225 -9.17 -28.85 -15.80
C GLU A 225 -8.45 -27.97 -16.84
N GLU A 226 -9.24 -27.28 -17.65
CA GLU A 226 -8.83 -26.19 -18.52
C GLU A 226 -9.34 -24.86 -17.96
N VAL A 227 -8.52 -23.83 -18.03
CA VAL A 227 -8.84 -22.45 -17.68
C VAL A 227 -8.79 -21.62 -18.95
N TYR A 228 -9.78 -20.76 -19.16
CA TYR A 228 -9.80 -19.89 -20.34
C TYR A 228 -8.81 -18.73 -20.15
N ASN A 229 -7.83 -18.60 -21.05
CA ASN A 229 -6.87 -17.50 -21.06
C ASN A 229 -7.34 -16.43 -22.06
N PRO A 230 -7.73 -15.22 -21.59
CA PRO A 230 -8.20 -14.15 -22.47
C PRO A 230 -7.15 -13.68 -23.48
N ALA A 231 -5.87 -13.61 -23.10
CA ALA A 231 -4.79 -13.15 -23.99
C ALA A 231 -4.55 -14.10 -25.18
N ALA A 232 -4.78 -15.40 -24.99
CA ALA A 232 -4.61 -16.42 -26.02
C ALA A 232 -5.91 -16.75 -26.77
N ASP A 233 -7.04 -16.15 -26.36
CA ASP A 233 -8.40 -16.49 -26.79
C ASP A 233 -8.62 -18.02 -26.86
N GLY A 234 -8.28 -18.71 -25.77
CA GLY A 234 -8.22 -20.16 -25.79
C GLY A 234 -8.19 -20.80 -24.41
N TRP A 235 -8.54 -22.09 -24.38
CA TRP A 235 -8.50 -22.91 -23.17
C TRP A 235 -7.10 -23.48 -22.98
N ILE A 236 -6.54 -23.28 -21.79
CA ILE A 236 -5.21 -23.76 -21.41
C ILE A 236 -5.39 -24.68 -20.21
N PHE A 237 -4.78 -25.86 -20.25
CA PHE A 237 -4.79 -26.75 -19.10
C PHE A 237 -4.18 -26.08 -17.87
N SER A 238 -4.83 -26.21 -16.71
CA SER A 238 -4.37 -25.61 -15.46
C SER A 238 -2.92 -26.00 -15.12
N HIS A 239 -2.55 -27.26 -15.36
CA HIS A 239 -1.19 -27.78 -15.16
C HIS A 239 -0.14 -27.24 -16.15
N ARG A 240 -0.53 -26.53 -17.21
CA ARG A 240 0.38 -25.85 -18.16
C ARG A 240 0.56 -24.37 -17.88
N LEU A 241 -0.20 -23.81 -16.94
CA LEU A 241 0.06 -22.47 -16.40
C LEU A 241 1.32 -22.43 -15.52
N ASP A 242 1.90 -23.61 -15.26
CA ASP A 242 3.10 -23.85 -14.48
C ASP A 242 4.39 -23.87 -15.34
N GLU A 243 4.74 -22.73 -15.94
CA GLU A 243 6.11 -22.54 -16.47
C GLU A 243 7.02 -21.81 -15.46
N THR A 244 6.47 -21.24 -14.38
CA THR A 244 7.20 -20.46 -13.37
C THR A 244 7.43 -21.18 -12.04
N THR A 245 6.83 -22.36 -11.79
CA THR A 245 6.92 -23.03 -10.48
C THR A 245 7.88 -24.24 -10.47
N GLN A 246 8.57 -24.53 -11.58
CA GLN A 246 9.65 -25.53 -11.64
C GLN A 246 10.98 -25.11 -10.96
N SER A 247 11.15 -23.86 -10.50
CA SER A 247 12.40 -23.41 -9.87
C SER A 247 12.39 -23.33 -8.34
N HIS A 248 11.24 -23.51 -7.66
CA HIS A 248 11.21 -23.51 -6.20
C HIS A 248 10.41 -24.71 -5.64
N HIS A 249 11.18 -25.68 -5.15
CA HIS A 249 10.79 -26.96 -4.53
C HIS A 249 10.36 -28.07 -5.51
N GLY A 250 11.11 -29.18 -5.47
CA GLY A 250 10.92 -30.36 -6.31
C GLY A 250 9.65 -31.16 -5.97
N LEU A 251 8.47 -30.63 -6.31
CA LEU A 251 7.19 -31.16 -5.88
C LEU A 251 6.33 -31.82 -6.98
N LEU A 252 6.74 -31.80 -8.26
CA LEU A 252 5.99 -32.46 -9.33
C LEU A 252 6.94 -33.19 -10.30
N ARG A 253 7.09 -34.51 -10.13
CA ARG A 253 7.81 -35.37 -11.07
C ARG A 253 6.83 -36.22 -11.86
N LEU A 254 6.66 -35.91 -13.14
CA LEU A 254 5.96 -36.77 -14.09
C LEU A 254 6.70 -38.11 -14.24
N ARG A 255 6.02 -39.23 -13.92
CA ARG A 255 6.37 -40.55 -14.49
C ARG A 255 5.32 -40.99 -15.50
N ARG A 256 5.77 -41.87 -16.42
CA ARG A 256 5.12 -42.39 -17.64
C ARG A 256 3.72 -43.03 -17.48
N SER A 257 3.06 -42.92 -16.33
CA SER A 257 1.79 -43.59 -16.01
C SER A 257 0.65 -42.67 -15.57
N GLY A 258 0.78 -41.34 -15.69
CA GLY A 258 -0.39 -40.45 -15.63
C GLY A 258 -1.00 -40.18 -14.24
N TYR A 259 -0.25 -40.33 -13.14
CA TYR A 259 -0.72 -39.95 -11.80
C TYR A 259 0.30 -39.06 -11.08
N LEU A 260 -0.22 -38.10 -10.28
CA LEU A 260 0.54 -37.27 -9.34
C LEU A 260 0.59 -37.97 -7.97
N VAL A 261 1.78 -38.04 -7.37
CA VAL A 261 1.97 -38.49 -5.98
C VAL A 261 2.89 -37.49 -5.29
N MET A 262 2.42 -36.94 -4.16
CA MET A 262 3.21 -36.18 -3.19
C MET A 262 3.94 -37.17 -2.26
N GLU A 263 5.23 -36.96 -1.98
CA GLU A 263 5.93 -37.76 -0.97
C GLU A 263 5.33 -37.47 0.43
N GLU A 264 5.01 -38.57 1.13
CA GLU A 264 4.37 -38.74 2.45
C GLU A 264 2.83 -38.60 2.52
N ASP A 265 2.18 -39.78 2.40
CA ASP A 265 0.84 -40.16 2.87
C ASP A 265 -0.37 -39.24 2.60
N ILE A 266 -0.47 -38.73 1.36
CA ILE A 266 -1.77 -38.29 0.83
C ILE A 266 -2.18 -39.21 -0.32
N VAL A 267 -2.96 -40.24 0.00
CA VAL A 267 -3.76 -40.95 -1.00
C VAL A 267 -4.81 -39.97 -1.51
N LEU A 268 -4.64 -39.48 -2.75
CA LEU A 268 -5.65 -38.70 -3.46
C LEU A 268 -6.98 -39.47 -3.43
N PRO A 269 -8.03 -38.97 -2.75
CA PRO A 269 -9.35 -39.57 -2.85
C PRO A 269 -9.85 -39.39 -4.28
N LEU A 270 -10.45 -40.44 -4.86
CA LEU A 270 -11.15 -40.36 -6.13
C LEU A 270 -12.02 -39.10 -6.17
N PHE A 271 -11.74 -38.25 -7.16
CA PHE A 271 -12.43 -36.99 -7.44
C PHE A 271 -13.94 -37.11 -7.20
N THR A 272 -14.42 -36.45 -6.14
CA THR A 272 -15.86 -36.31 -5.90
C THR A 272 -16.44 -35.40 -6.98
N ARG A 273 -17.38 -35.96 -7.76
CA ARG A 273 -18.09 -35.31 -8.87
C ARG A 273 -18.65 -33.95 -8.45
N TYR A 274 -18.22 -32.89 -9.14
CA TYR A 274 -18.98 -31.65 -9.26
C TYR A 274 -19.49 -31.52 -10.71
N PRO A 275 -20.80 -31.35 -10.93
CA PRO A 275 -21.33 -31.14 -12.28
C PRO A 275 -21.09 -29.70 -12.70
N LEU A 276 -20.04 -29.43 -13.48
CA LEU A 276 -19.87 -28.15 -14.16
C LEU A 276 -20.40 -28.25 -15.59
N LEU A 277 -21.68 -27.94 -15.73
CA LEU A 277 -22.34 -27.65 -17.01
C LEU A 277 -23.19 -26.40 -16.80
N ARG A 278 -22.63 -25.22 -17.06
CA ARG A 278 -23.39 -24.02 -17.43
C ARG A 278 -22.60 -23.26 -18.49
N GLU A 279 -22.99 -23.50 -19.73
CA GLU A 279 -22.66 -22.64 -20.87
C GLU A 279 -23.28 -21.25 -20.61
N HIS A 280 -22.41 -20.23 -20.61
CA HIS A 280 -22.73 -18.80 -20.50
C HIS A 280 -23.27 -18.36 -19.11
N LEU A 281 -22.89 -17.16 -18.64
CA LEU A 281 -23.38 -16.43 -17.43
C LEU A 281 -22.49 -16.38 -16.17
N ASN A 282 -21.17 -16.22 -16.28
CA ASN A 282 -20.42 -15.62 -15.17
C ASN A 282 -19.91 -14.26 -15.64
N HIS A 283 -20.50 -13.15 -15.20
CA HIS A 283 -19.82 -11.84 -15.14
C HIS A 283 -20.74 -10.66 -14.81
N LYS A 284 -22.04 -10.80 -14.54
CA LYS A 284 -22.86 -9.61 -14.29
C LYS A 284 -23.22 -9.48 -12.82
N ALA A 285 -22.92 -8.32 -12.25
CA ALA A 285 -23.51 -7.95 -10.97
C ALA A 285 -25.03 -7.78 -11.17
N VAL A 286 -25.84 -8.47 -10.39
CA VAL A 286 -27.31 -8.41 -10.46
C VAL A 286 -27.83 -7.42 -9.42
N SER A 287 -27.36 -7.54 -8.18
CA SER A 287 -27.74 -6.67 -7.08
C SER A 287 -26.61 -6.53 -6.06
N VAL A 288 -26.65 -5.43 -5.31
CA VAL A 288 -25.78 -5.19 -4.15
C VAL A 288 -26.69 -4.84 -2.98
N GLU A 289 -26.68 -5.69 -1.95
CA GLU A 289 -27.55 -5.55 -0.78
C GLU A 289 -26.72 -5.32 0.48
N PRO A 290 -27.02 -4.31 1.31
CA PRO A 290 -26.34 -4.14 2.58
C PRO A 290 -26.61 -5.34 3.50
N MET A 291 -25.54 -5.89 4.06
CA MET A 291 -25.59 -6.93 5.08
C MET A 291 -25.01 -6.34 6.37
N GLY A 292 -25.55 -6.70 7.54
CA GLY A 292 -25.28 -6.04 8.82
C GLY A 292 -23.80 -5.76 9.14
N GLN A 293 -23.17 -6.56 10.00
CA GLN A 293 -21.74 -6.46 10.29
C GLN A 293 -21.16 -7.86 10.44
N ALA A 294 -19.94 -8.06 9.98
CA ALA A 294 -19.22 -9.33 10.10
C ALA A 294 -17.71 -9.10 10.28
N ASP A 295 -17.02 -10.14 10.75
CA ASP A 295 -15.57 -10.18 10.70
C ASP A 295 -15.13 -10.40 9.25
N VAL A 296 -14.11 -9.65 8.83
CA VAL A 296 -13.65 -9.62 7.45
C VAL A 296 -12.16 -9.90 7.34
N TYR A 297 -11.81 -10.58 6.25
CA TYR A 297 -10.57 -11.27 6.01
C TYR A 297 -9.99 -10.85 4.66
N ASP A 298 -8.68 -10.99 4.54
CA ASP A 298 -7.96 -10.69 3.32
C ASP A 298 -6.71 -11.57 3.20
N LEU A 299 -6.13 -11.62 2.00
CA LEU A 299 -4.90 -12.32 1.68
C LEU A 299 -4.04 -11.45 0.77
N THR A 300 -2.79 -11.82 0.54
CA THR A 300 -1.83 -11.04 -0.24
C THR A 300 -1.32 -11.85 -1.43
N ILE A 301 -1.30 -11.22 -2.61
CA ILE A 301 -0.89 -11.83 -3.88
C ILE A 301 0.09 -10.91 -4.58
N ASP A 302 1.37 -11.30 -4.53
CA ASP A 302 2.44 -10.50 -5.10
C ASP A 302 2.28 -10.34 -6.63
N ASN A 303 2.84 -9.26 -7.17
CA ASN A 303 2.92 -8.88 -8.59
C ASN A 303 1.60 -8.50 -9.28
N THR A 304 0.56 -9.32 -9.15
CA THR A 304 -0.68 -9.16 -9.94
C THR A 304 -1.81 -8.47 -9.16
N HIS A 305 -1.76 -8.53 -7.83
CA HIS A 305 -2.67 -7.79 -6.95
C HIS A 305 -4.15 -8.09 -7.23
N ASN A 306 -4.45 -9.31 -7.63
CA ASN A 306 -5.81 -9.81 -7.80
C ASN A 306 -5.81 -11.33 -7.66
N PHE A 307 -6.99 -11.91 -7.41
CA PHE A 307 -7.16 -13.35 -7.33
C PHE A 307 -8.56 -13.78 -7.76
N ALA A 308 -8.69 -15.05 -8.16
CA ALA A 308 -9.96 -15.66 -8.51
C ALA A 308 -10.73 -16.16 -7.28
N LEU A 309 -12.01 -15.79 -7.19
CA LEU A 309 -12.96 -16.38 -6.26
C LEU A 309 -13.60 -17.63 -6.86
N ALA A 310 -14.04 -18.55 -5.99
CA ALA A 310 -14.82 -19.71 -6.40
C ALA A 310 -16.14 -19.32 -7.10
N ALA A 311 -16.65 -18.11 -6.82
CA ALA A 311 -17.80 -17.51 -7.49
C ALA A 311 -17.57 -17.19 -8.98
N GLY A 312 -16.35 -17.39 -9.49
CA GLY A 312 -16.05 -17.30 -10.93
C GLY A 312 -15.69 -15.90 -11.41
N VAL A 313 -15.17 -15.03 -10.54
CA VAL A 313 -14.73 -13.67 -10.87
C VAL A 313 -13.37 -13.36 -10.27
N PHE A 314 -12.62 -12.46 -10.91
CA PHE A 314 -11.41 -11.87 -10.36
C PHE A 314 -11.74 -10.65 -9.51
N VAL A 315 -11.10 -10.58 -8.35
CA VAL A 315 -11.27 -9.49 -7.37
C VAL A 315 -9.92 -8.92 -7.00
N HIS A 316 -9.93 -7.67 -6.56
CA HIS A 316 -8.71 -6.99 -6.15
C HIS A 316 -8.12 -7.64 -4.90
N ASN A 317 -6.80 -7.79 -4.90
CA ASN A 317 -6.01 -8.05 -3.71
C ASN A 317 -5.56 -6.72 -3.13
N SER A 318 -5.63 -6.51 -1.83
CA SER A 318 -5.08 -5.30 -1.24
C SER A 318 -3.55 -5.19 -1.40
N ILE A 319 -3.02 -4.48 -2.42
CA ILE A 319 -1.59 -4.11 -2.53
C ILE A 319 -1.31 -2.64 -2.92
N ASP A 320 -0.16 -2.18 -2.40
CA ASP A 320 0.64 -0.97 -2.60
C ASP A 320 0.61 -0.32 -3.99
N GLY A 321 0.04 0.88 -4.03
CA GLY A 321 -0.11 1.73 -5.23
C GLY A 321 -1.51 2.34 -5.33
N ASP A 322 -2.50 1.67 -4.73
CA ASP A 322 -3.82 2.24 -4.53
C ASP A 322 -3.79 3.43 -3.57
N ASN A 323 -4.52 4.50 -3.92
CA ASN A 323 -4.89 5.56 -2.97
C ASN A 323 -5.39 4.89 -1.70
N ALA A 324 -5.09 5.34 -0.48
CA ALA A 324 -5.63 4.67 0.72
C ALA A 324 -7.16 4.63 0.75
N ALA A 325 -7.74 3.61 1.41
CA ALA A 325 -9.18 3.53 1.62
C ALA A 325 -9.68 4.82 2.30
N ALA A 326 -10.93 5.23 2.10
CA ALA A 326 -11.42 6.47 2.69
C ALA A 326 -11.19 6.49 4.22
N TYR A 327 -10.90 7.67 4.81
CA TYR A 327 -10.56 7.82 6.24
C TYR A 327 -11.63 7.31 7.22
N ARG A 328 -12.84 7.03 6.75
CA ARG A 328 -13.92 6.36 7.49
C ARG A 328 -13.65 4.87 7.76
N TYR A 329 -12.75 4.25 7.00
CA TYR A 329 -12.45 2.82 7.03
C TYR A 329 -11.05 2.47 7.50
N THR A 330 -10.16 3.47 7.64
CA THR A 330 -8.80 3.32 8.15
C THR A 330 -8.70 3.75 9.59
N GLU A 331 -7.76 3.15 10.30
CA GLU A 331 -7.44 3.48 11.68
C GLU A 331 -5.95 3.76 11.82
N ALA A 332 -5.57 4.61 12.77
CA ALA A 332 -4.19 5.02 12.98
C ALA A 332 -3.90 5.25 14.46
N ARG A 333 -2.62 5.13 14.82
CA ARG A 333 -2.04 5.60 16.08
C ARG A 333 -0.60 6.07 15.86
N LEU A 334 -0.01 6.74 16.85
CA LEU A 334 1.40 7.11 16.80
C LEU A 334 2.31 5.88 16.85
N THR A 335 3.46 5.92 16.18
CA THR A 335 4.55 4.97 16.46
C THR A 335 5.28 5.37 17.73
N LYS A 336 6.02 4.44 18.34
CA LYS A 336 6.91 4.76 19.47
C LYS A 336 7.92 5.85 19.11
N LEU A 337 8.43 5.83 17.87
CA LEU A 337 9.36 6.84 17.37
C LEU A 337 8.74 8.23 17.33
N ALA A 338 7.47 8.34 16.93
CA ALA A 338 6.77 9.62 16.93
C ALA A 338 6.53 10.16 18.34
N GLU A 339 6.29 9.28 19.33
CA GLU A 339 6.20 9.70 20.74
C GLU A 339 7.51 10.30 21.25
N GLU A 340 8.67 9.75 20.87
CA GLU A 340 9.99 10.33 21.20
C GLU A 340 10.17 11.74 20.62
N MET A 341 9.45 12.08 19.53
CA MET A 341 9.46 13.44 18.98
C MET A 341 8.64 14.43 19.81
N LEU A 342 7.64 13.93 20.53
CA LEU A 342 6.66 14.71 21.31
C LEU A 342 6.98 14.67 22.82
N GLU A 343 7.96 13.88 23.23
CA GLU A 343 8.31 13.74 24.63
C GLU A 343 8.70 15.11 25.23
N GLU A 344 8.24 15.37 26.45
CA GLU A 344 8.48 16.63 27.19
C GLU A 344 7.87 17.89 26.57
N ILE A 345 6.96 17.77 25.59
CA ILE A 345 6.28 18.92 24.98
C ILE A 345 5.47 19.76 25.99
N ASP A 346 4.96 19.14 27.06
CA ASP A 346 4.23 19.82 28.14
C ASP A 346 5.15 20.44 29.23
N ARG A 347 6.47 20.38 29.07
CA ARG A 347 7.46 20.91 30.03
C ARG A 347 8.04 22.27 29.62
N GLU A 348 7.27 23.07 28.90
CA GLU A 348 7.69 24.40 28.39
C GLU A 348 8.99 24.33 27.57
N THR A 349 9.17 23.25 26.81
CA THR A 349 10.39 22.98 26.02
C THR A 349 10.40 23.65 24.65
N VAL A 350 9.23 24.07 24.16
CA VAL A 350 9.03 24.70 22.85
C VAL A 350 8.02 25.84 22.93
N ASP A 351 8.17 26.80 22.02
CA ASP A 351 7.22 27.89 21.89
C ASP A 351 5.90 27.41 21.29
N PHE A 352 4.81 27.97 21.80
CA PHE A 352 3.46 27.78 21.31
C PHE A 352 2.91 29.08 20.75
N ILE A 353 2.18 28.97 19.63
CA ILE A 353 1.47 30.10 19.02
C ILE A 353 -0.03 29.84 19.06
N PRO A 354 -0.87 30.90 19.13
CA PRO A 354 -2.30 30.76 18.91
C PRO A 354 -2.58 30.10 17.56
N ASN A 355 -3.59 29.25 17.50
CA ASN A 355 -4.09 28.69 16.25
C ASN A 355 -4.83 29.75 15.42
N PHE A 356 -5.35 29.35 14.25
CA PHE A 356 -5.96 30.26 13.28
C PHE A 356 -7.20 31.05 13.78
N ASP A 357 -7.91 30.55 14.80
CA ASP A 357 -9.08 31.21 15.40
C ASP A 357 -8.85 31.72 16.83
N GLY A 358 -7.63 31.53 17.37
CA GLY A 358 -7.25 31.92 18.72
C GLY A 358 -7.89 31.10 19.86
N SER A 359 -8.61 30.02 19.56
CA SER A 359 -9.28 29.18 20.58
C SER A 359 -8.35 28.20 21.28
N THR A 360 -7.22 27.84 20.66
CA THR A 360 -6.21 26.94 21.22
C THR A 360 -4.81 27.35 20.76
N VAL A 361 -3.80 26.65 21.24
CA VAL A 361 -2.40 26.83 20.84
C VAL A 361 -1.85 25.63 20.08
N GLU A 362 -0.87 25.86 19.21
CA GLU A 362 -0.09 24.84 18.50
C GLU A 362 1.42 25.08 18.64
N PRO A 363 2.24 24.02 18.69
CA PRO A 363 3.69 24.16 18.82
C PRO A 363 4.32 24.64 17.51
N VAL A 364 5.28 25.56 17.60
CA VAL A 364 6.05 26.04 16.43
C VAL A 364 6.93 24.92 15.87
N VAL A 365 7.56 24.16 16.77
CA VAL A 365 8.40 22.98 16.50
C VAL A 365 8.12 21.89 17.53
N LEU A 366 8.42 20.64 17.22
CA LEU A 366 8.43 19.58 18.22
C LEU A 366 9.77 19.53 18.99
N PRO A 367 9.79 19.12 20.26
CA PRO A 367 11.03 18.94 21.03
C PRO A 367 12.05 18.05 20.32
N SER A 368 11.57 17.00 19.63
CA SER A 368 12.32 16.12 18.72
C SER A 368 13.69 15.67 19.20
N LYS A 369 13.75 14.51 19.87
CA LYS A 369 15.03 13.86 20.26
C LYS A 369 15.76 13.17 19.10
N ILE A 370 15.13 13.09 17.94
CA ILE A 370 15.66 12.38 16.77
C ILE A 370 15.95 13.36 15.61
N PRO A 371 17.01 13.13 14.81
CA PRO A 371 17.37 13.98 13.67
C PRO A 371 16.46 13.70 12.46
N ASN A 372 15.14 13.89 12.63
CA ASN A 372 14.11 13.41 11.70
C ASN A 372 14.26 13.96 10.27
N LEU A 373 14.78 15.18 10.11
CA LEU A 373 15.00 15.77 8.77
C LEU A 373 15.91 14.90 7.89
N LEU A 374 17.02 14.41 8.42
CA LEU A 374 17.94 13.54 7.68
C LEU A 374 17.49 12.09 7.73
N LEU A 375 16.86 11.67 8.83
CA LEU A 375 16.39 10.31 9.05
C LEU A 375 15.34 9.90 8.00
N ASN A 376 14.29 10.71 7.85
CA ASN A 376 13.18 10.46 6.94
C ASN A 376 13.25 11.27 5.64
N GLY A 377 14.11 12.28 5.56
CA GLY A 377 14.19 13.15 4.41
C GLY A 377 13.00 14.10 4.31
N SER A 378 12.99 14.89 3.23
CA SER A 378 11.86 15.76 2.88
C SER A 378 11.92 16.11 1.40
N ASP A 379 10.76 16.13 0.75
CA ASP A 379 10.58 16.64 -0.62
C ASP A 379 9.52 17.75 -0.59
N GLY A 380 9.79 18.91 -1.19
CA GLY A 380 8.87 20.04 -1.18
C GLY A 380 9.16 21.06 -2.26
N ILE A 381 8.10 21.53 -2.91
CA ILE A 381 8.14 22.58 -3.93
C ILE A 381 7.41 23.81 -3.38
N ALA A 382 8.11 24.94 -3.32
CA ALA A 382 7.60 26.22 -2.87
C ALA A 382 7.64 27.25 -4.01
N VAL A 383 7.30 28.50 -3.71
CA VAL A 383 7.40 29.60 -4.68
C VAL A 383 8.88 29.99 -4.83
N GLY A 384 9.46 29.71 -5.99
CA GLY A 384 10.86 30.07 -6.31
C GLY A 384 11.94 29.16 -5.70
N MET A 385 11.57 28.12 -4.95
CA MET A 385 12.52 27.18 -4.34
C MET A 385 11.94 25.76 -4.23
N ALA A 386 12.83 24.78 -4.15
CA ALA A 386 12.48 23.39 -3.91
C ALA A 386 13.54 22.73 -3.00
N THR A 387 13.10 21.76 -2.22
CA THR A 387 13.95 20.95 -1.34
C THR A 387 13.75 19.48 -1.65
N LYS A 388 14.85 18.72 -1.65
CA LYS A 388 14.82 17.26 -1.77
C LYS A 388 15.99 16.67 -0.99
N ILE A 389 15.67 16.11 0.17
CA ILE A 389 16.62 15.53 1.11
C ILE A 389 16.32 14.03 1.19
N PRO A 390 17.27 13.15 0.85
CA PRO A 390 17.05 11.72 0.92
C PRO A 390 17.13 11.21 2.37
N PRO A 391 16.46 10.09 2.70
CA PRO A 391 16.52 9.48 4.03
C PRO A 391 17.88 8.84 4.32
N HIS A 392 18.18 8.63 5.61
CA HIS A 392 19.44 8.06 6.09
C HIS A 392 19.19 7.05 7.21
N ASN A 393 20.22 6.25 7.51
CA ASN A 393 20.16 5.26 8.56
C ASN A 393 20.30 5.88 9.95
N LEU A 394 19.45 5.47 10.89
CA LEU A 394 19.46 5.99 12.28
C LEU A 394 20.80 5.79 12.99
N THR A 395 21.41 4.61 12.84
CA THR A 395 22.65 4.26 13.53
C THR A 395 23.81 5.09 13.00
N GLU A 396 23.89 5.28 11.68
CA GLU A 396 24.91 6.10 11.03
C GLU A 396 24.80 7.58 11.46
N LEU A 397 23.58 8.13 11.43
CA LEU A 397 23.32 9.50 11.90
C LEU A 397 23.69 9.67 13.37
N THR A 398 23.30 8.72 14.23
CA THR A 398 23.59 8.80 15.67
C THR A 398 25.09 8.74 15.94
N ASN A 399 25.82 7.85 15.26
CA ASN A 399 27.28 7.75 15.38
C ASN A 399 27.97 9.04 14.91
N ALA A 400 27.49 9.65 13.83
CA ALA A 400 28.02 10.92 13.35
C ALA A 400 27.74 12.08 14.32
N LEU A 401 26.55 12.12 14.92
CA LEU A 401 26.21 13.12 15.95
C LEU A 401 27.07 12.96 17.20
N ILE A 402 27.26 11.73 17.70
CA ILE A 402 28.15 11.46 18.83
C ILE A 402 29.58 11.91 18.51
N GLY A 403 30.08 11.56 17.32
CA GLY A 403 31.40 11.99 16.87
C GLY A 403 31.53 13.51 16.78
N LEU A 404 30.49 14.22 16.32
CA LEU A 404 30.46 15.67 16.24
C LEU A 404 30.37 16.34 17.62
N ILE A 405 29.67 15.74 18.59
CA ILE A 405 29.63 16.21 19.98
C ILE A 405 31.02 16.09 20.62
N GLU A 406 31.73 14.98 20.38
CA GLU A 406 33.09 14.78 20.88
C GLU A 406 34.12 15.69 20.19
N LYS A 407 33.96 15.92 18.88
CA LYS A 407 34.86 16.73 18.05
C LYS A 407 34.05 17.67 17.14
N PRO A 408 33.69 18.88 17.61
CA PRO A 408 32.89 19.82 16.84
C PRO A 408 33.52 20.27 15.51
N ASP A 409 34.86 20.29 15.43
CA ASP A 409 35.62 20.70 14.24
C ASP A 409 35.81 19.55 13.22
N THR A 410 35.02 18.47 13.32
CA THR A 410 35.12 17.31 12.42
C THR A 410 34.84 17.72 10.98
N SER A 411 35.74 17.36 10.06
CA SER A 411 35.61 17.70 8.64
C SER A 411 34.48 16.90 7.96
N ILE A 412 33.90 17.44 6.89
CA ILE A 412 32.87 16.71 6.10
C ILE A 412 33.39 15.33 5.64
N PRO A 413 34.62 15.19 5.09
CA PRO A 413 35.17 13.87 4.75
C PRO A 413 35.25 12.90 5.93
N ASP A 414 35.47 13.38 7.16
CA ASP A 414 35.47 12.55 8.35
C ASP A 414 34.05 12.15 8.78
N LEU A 415 33.08 13.07 8.71
CA LEU A 415 31.66 12.75 8.93
C LEU A 415 31.14 11.71 7.93
N MET A 416 31.60 11.77 6.68
CA MET A 416 31.26 10.78 5.64
C MET A 416 31.78 9.37 5.94
N LYS A 417 32.74 9.21 6.86
CA LYS A 417 33.15 7.87 7.33
C LYS A 417 32.07 7.24 8.21
N HIS A 418 31.27 8.06 8.91
CA HIS A 418 30.15 7.63 9.72
C HIS A 418 28.84 7.54 8.93
N ILE A 419 28.66 8.41 7.93
CA ILE A 419 27.49 8.44 7.02
C ILE A 419 27.96 8.22 5.59
N PRO A 420 28.05 6.95 5.11
CA PRO A 420 28.54 6.63 3.78
C PRO A 420 27.66 7.18 2.65
N GLY A 421 26.36 7.33 2.90
CA GLY A 421 25.37 7.78 1.92
C GLY A 421 23.93 7.69 2.43
N PRO A 422 22.95 7.98 1.58
CA PRO A 422 21.53 7.81 1.90
C PRO A 422 21.10 6.34 2.04
N ASP A 423 20.04 6.10 2.82
CA ASP A 423 19.41 4.79 3.06
C ASP A 423 17.92 4.85 2.69
N PHE A 424 17.59 4.40 1.47
CA PHE A 424 16.24 4.49 0.93
C PHE A 424 15.33 3.35 1.44
N PRO A 425 14.06 3.62 1.74
CA PRO A 425 13.11 2.59 2.22
C PRO A 425 12.87 1.44 1.23
N THR A 426 13.05 1.69 -0.07
CA THR A 426 12.86 0.71 -1.15
C THR A 426 14.13 -0.11 -1.46
N GLY A 427 15.25 0.19 -0.79
CA GLY A 427 16.55 -0.43 -1.08
C GLY A 427 17.18 0.10 -2.36
N ALA A 428 17.49 -0.80 -3.29
CA ALA A 428 18.17 -0.57 -4.57
C ALA A 428 19.67 -0.23 -4.43
N PHE A 429 20.30 0.10 -5.57
CA PHE A 429 21.72 0.46 -5.62
C PHE A 429 21.92 1.94 -5.96
N ILE A 430 22.83 2.59 -5.24
CA ILE A 430 23.35 3.90 -5.62
C ILE A 430 24.58 3.74 -6.52
N CYS A 431 24.51 4.32 -7.72
CA CYS A 431 25.56 4.26 -8.72
C CYS A 431 26.50 5.47 -8.60
N GLY A 432 27.68 5.24 -8.01
CA GLY A 432 28.71 6.26 -7.82
C GLY A 432 28.55 7.06 -6.52
N ARG A 433 29.67 7.63 -6.04
CA ARG A 433 29.73 8.37 -4.76
C ARG A 433 29.99 9.86 -4.90
N GLU A 434 30.40 10.34 -6.08
CA GLU A 434 30.76 11.74 -6.29
C GLU A 434 29.57 12.68 -6.08
N GLY A 435 28.38 12.29 -6.56
CA GLY A 435 27.16 13.08 -6.33
C GLY A 435 26.74 13.19 -4.85
N ILE A 436 27.08 12.18 -4.03
CA ILE A 436 26.85 12.22 -2.58
C ILE A 436 27.81 13.20 -1.93
N LYS A 437 29.10 13.14 -2.27
CA LYS A 437 30.12 14.07 -1.76
C LYS A 437 29.78 15.51 -2.09
N GLU A 438 29.41 15.78 -3.34
CA GLU A 438 28.98 17.11 -3.80
C GLU A 438 27.75 17.59 -3.02
N ALA A 439 26.75 16.72 -2.84
CA ALA A 439 25.54 17.03 -2.08
C ALA A 439 25.84 17.38 -0.63
N TYR A 440 26.73 16.66 0.04
CA TYR A 440 27.05 16.91 1.44
C TYR A 440 27.93 18.16 1.65
N GLN A 441 28.78 18.50 0.67
CA GLN A 441 29.63 19.69 0.74
C GLN A 441 28.90 20.97 0.38
N THR A 442 27.94 20.91 -0.56
CA THR A 442 27.35 22.12 -1.16
C THR A 442 25.84 22.23 -0.94
N GLY A 443 25.18 21.17 -0.49
CA GLY A 443 23.72 21.05 -0.44
C GLY A 443 23.08 20.67 -1.78
N ARG A 444 23.86 20.46 -2.85
CA ARG A 444 23.36 20.05 -4.18
C ARG A 444 24.21 18.93 -4.77
N GLY A 445 23.57 17.93 -5.34
CA GLY A 445 24.25 16.83 -6.03
C GLY A 445 23.25 15.94 -6.76
N LYS A 446 23.77 15.10 -7.65
CA LYS A 446 22.95 14.15 -8.43
C LYS A 446 23.33 12.72 -8.07
N ILE A 447 22.34 11.96 -7.61
CA ILE A 447 22.50 10.55 -7.26
C ILE A 447 21.75 9.74 -8.31
N VAL A 448 22.42 8.72 -8.87
CA VAL A 448 21.79 7.78 -9.81
C VAL A 448 21.45 6.51 -9.06
N MET A 449 20.19 6.10 -9.09
CA MET A 449 19.73 4.85 -8.50
C MET A 449 19.45 3.79 -9.57
N ARG A 450 19.70 2.53 -9.24
CA ARG A 450 19.43 1.37 -10.09
C ARG A 450 18.72 0.29 -9.28
N GLY A 451 17.61 -0.22 -9.81
CA GLY A 451 16.91 -1.36 -9.21
C GLY A 451 17.80 -2.60 -9.10
N ARG A 452 17.51 -3.46 -8.13
CA ARG A 452 18.21 -4.74 -7.98
C ARG A 452 17.58 -5.74 -8.93
N ALA A 453 18.40 -6.28 -9.83
CA ALA A 453 17.99 -7.33 -10.75
C ALA A 453 18.98 -8.50 -10.69
N LEU A 454 18.45 -9.70 -10.82
CA LEU A 454 19.19 -10.96 -10.88
C LEU A 454 18.87 -11.63 -12.21
N ILE A 455 19.85 -12.30 -12.81
CA ILE A 455 19.64 -13.10 -14.02
C ILE A 455 19.66 -14.57 -13.59
N GLU A 456 18.57 -15.28 -13.83
CA GLU A 456 18.43 -16.69 -13.51
C GLU A 456 18.22 -17.52 -14.78
N PRO A 457 18.93 -18.65 -14.94
CA PRO A 457 18.70 -19.54 -16.07
C PRO A 457 17.35 -20.26 -15.89
N ILE A 458 16.55 -20.28 -16.95
CA ILE A 458 15.30 -21.07 -16.98
C ILE A 458 15.66 -22.47 -17.52
N ALA A 459 15.09 -23.53 -16.94
CA ALA A 459 15.44 -24.93 -17.19
C ALA A 459 15.71 -25.34 -18.67
N ARG A 460 16.62 -26.32 -18.85
CA ARG A 460 17.02 -27.00 -20.12
C ARG A 460 16.90 -26.14 -21.39
N GLY A 461 17.74 -25.12 -21.50
CA GLY A 461 17.98 -24.34 -22.72
C GLY A 461 18.89 -23.13 -22.45
N ASP A 462 19.12 -22.30 -23.47
CA ASP A 462 19.90 -21.05 -23.39
C ASP A 462 19.04 -19.82 -23.02
N LYS A 463 17.92 -20.01 -22.32
CA LYS A 463 16.99 -18.91 -21.97
C LYS A 463 17.25 -18.41 -20.55
N GLU A 464 17.34 -17.09 -20.40
CA GLU A 464 17.56 -16.39 -19.12
C GLU A 464 16.32 -15.57 -18.72
N ALA A 465 16.00 -15.55 -17.43
CA ALA A 465 15.01 -14.67 -16.82
C ALA A 465 15.68 -13.52 -16.07
N ILE A 466 15.14 -12.31 -16.18
CA ILE A 466 15.55 -11.16 -15.36
C ILE A 466 14.52 -11.00 -14.23
N ILE A 467 14.97 -11.12 -12.99
CA ILE A 467 14.14 -10.98 -11.79
C ILE A 467 14.51 -9.67 -11.10
N ILE A 468 13.58 -8.73 -11.03
CA ILE A 468 13.75 -7.46 -10.33
C ILE A 468 13.23 -7.63 -8.90
N THR A 469 14.10 -7.43 -7.91
CA THR A 469 13.77 -7.62 -6.48
C THR A 469 13.60 -6.31 -5.72
N GLU A 470 14.19 -5.21 -6.20
CA GLU A 470 14.09 -3.88 -5.60
C GLU A 470 13.99 -2.82 -6.72
N ILE A 471 13.14 -1.81 -6.53
CA ILE A 471 13.02 -0.67 -7.45
C ILE A 471 13.57 0.61 -6.80
N PRO A 472 14.07 1.57 -7.61
CA PRO A 472 14.47 2.88 -7.09
C PRO A 472 13.34 3.61 -6.35
N PHE A 473 13.72 4.50 -5.44
CA PHE A 473 12.81 5.36 -4.65
C PHE A 473 12.18 6.49 -5.47
#